data_AF-A0A8X7S2D1-F1
#
_entry.id   AF-A0A8X7S2D1-F1
#
_cell.length_a   1.000
_cell.length_b   1.000
_cell.length_c   1.000
_cell.angle_alpha   90.00
_cell.angle_beta   90.00
_cell.angle_gamma   90.00
#
_symmetry.space_group_name_H-M   'P 1'
#
loop_
_entity.id
_entity.type
_entity.pdbx_description
1 polymer ?
#
loop_
_entity_poly.entity_id
_entity_poly.type
_entity_poly.pdbx_seq_one_letter_code
_entity_poly.pdbx_strand_id
1 'polypeptide(L)'
;MVGSSETSSSSWDVAIDSSNIGFKLLKKQGWKEGTGLGISQQGILVPLQPELKNNRRGLGSIHTTKRKAAKTHSVATDSKQVAKKTKKLSKKMRKMIEHEKHLQEKEFERAFFREFWPDNV
;
A
#
# COMPACT_ATOMS: atom_id res chain seq x y z
N MET A 1 -17.80 -28.12 -13.01
CA MET A 1 -16.51 -27.70 -13.61
C MET A 1 -15.70 -27.01 -12.52
N VAL A 2 -14.79 -27.75 -11.87
CA VAL A 2 -13.91 -27.21 -10.83
C VAL A 2 -12.73 -26.54 -11.54
N GLY A 3 -12.56 -25.24 -11.32
CA GLY A 3 -11.47 -24.47 -11.88
C GLY A 3 -10.14 -24.89 -11.25
N SER A 4 -9.26 -25.44 -12.07
CA SER A 4 -7.87 -25.73 -11.70
C SER A 4 -7.16 -24.41 -11.39
N SER A 5 -6.79 -24.21 -10.12
CA SER A 5 -5.87 -23.14 -9.73
C SER A 5 -4.47 -23.52 -10.23
N GLU A 6 -4.02 -22.88 -11.30
CA GLU A 6 -2.63 -22.97 -11.75
C GLU A 6 -1.72 -22.42 -10.64
N THR A 7 -1.06 -23.34 -9.94
CA THR A 7 0.07 -23.02 -9.08
C THR A 7 1.18 -22.49 -9.99
N SER A 8 1.37 -21.17 -9.99
CA SER A 8 2.48 -20.51 -10.68
C SER A 8 3.79 -21.15 -10.19
N SER A 9 4.36 -22.06 -11.00
CA SER A 9 5.63 -22.73 -10.70
C SER A 9 6.70 -21.68 -10.58
N SER A 10 7.09 -21.42 -9.35
CA SER A 10 8.12 -20.47 -9.00
C SER A 10 9.49 -20.96 -9.46
N SER A 11 10.32 -20.07 -9.98
CA SER A 11 11.69 -20.40 -10.42
C SER A 11 12.61 -20.94 -9.30
N TRP A 12 12.16 -20.93 -8.03
CA TRP A 12 12.91 -21.46 -6.88
C TRP A 12 12.70 -22.95 -6.60
N ASP A 13 11.68 -23.57 -7.22
CA ASP A 13 11.41 -25.01 -7.12
C ASP A 13 12.24 -25.85 -8.13
N VAL A 14 12.88 -25.17 -9.09
CA VAL A 14 13.61 -25.81 -10.18
C VAL A 14 15.11 -25.85 -9.85
N ALA A 15 15.69 -27.04 -9.93
CA ALA A 15 17.14 -27.22 -9.77
C ALA A 15 17.92 -26.39 -10.80
N ILE A 16 19.09 -25.90 -10.41
CA ILE A 16 19.97 -25.14 -11.30
C ILE A 16 20.45 -26.07 -12.42
N ASP A 17 20.34 -25.62 -13.66
CA ASP A 17 20.74 -26.40 -14.82
C ASP A 17 22.25 -26.71 -14.84
N SER A 18 22.58 -27.87 -15.42
CA SER A 18 23.95 -28.36 -15.54
C SER A 18 24.87 -27.51 -16.42
N SER A 19 24.31 -26.69 -17.31
CA SER A 19 25.08 -25.74 -18.12
C SER A 19 25.67 -24.60 -17.27
N ASN A 20 25.07 -24.30 -16.12
CA ASN A 20 25.46 -23.22 -15.22
C ASN A 20 26.89 -23.42 -14.69
N ILE A 21 27.68 -22.33 -14.69
CA ILE A 21 29.08 -22.36 -14.26
C ILE A 21 29.22 -22.72 -12.78
N GLY A 22 28.31 -22.21 -11.93
CA GLY A 22 28.28 -22.51 -10.49
C GLY A 22 27.98 -23.98 -10.23
N PHE A 23 27.05 -24.58 -10.98
CA PHE A 23 26.76 -26.02 -10.89
C PHE A 23 27.98 -26.87 -11.23
N LYS A 24 28.68 -26.53 -12.32
CA LYS A 24 29.92 -27.21 -12.74
C LYS A 24 31.01 -27.08 -11.68
N LEU A 25 31.16 -25.90 -11.07
CA LEU A 25 32.14 -25.66 -10.03
C LEU A 25 31.84 -26.48 -8.77
N LEU A 26 30.59 -26.51 -8.31
CA LEU A 26 30.16 -27.32 -7.18
C LEU A 26 30.48 -28.80 -7.42
N LYS A 27 30.09 -29.36 -8.58
CA LYS A 27 30.42 -30.75 -8.94
C LYS A 27 31.93 -31.02 -8.93
N LYS A 28 32.74 -30.08 -9.44
CA LYS A 28 34.22 -30.20 -9.41
C LYS A 28 34.79 -30.21 -7.99
N GLN A 29 34.17 -29.49 -7.06
CA GLN A 29 34.55 -29.45 -5.64
C GLN A 29 33.99 -30.64 -4.84
N GLY A 30 33.43 -31.66 -5.52
CA GLY A 30 32.93 -32.87 -4.88
C GLY A 30 31.49 -32.78 -4.37
N TRP A 31 30.78 -31.68 -4.61
CA TRP A 31 29.36 -31.60 -4.30
C TRP A 31 28.54 -32.50 -5.24
N LYS A 32 27.54 -33.20 -4.68
CA LYS A 32 26.64 -34.08 -5.42
C LYS A 32 25.24 -33.48 -5.48
N GLU A 33 24.64 -33.59 -6.64
CA GLU A 33 23.26 -33.15 -6.86
C GLU A 33 22.30 -33.88 -5.92
N GLY A 34 21.35 -33.13 -5.33
CA GLY A 34 20.42 -33.66 -4.33
C GLY A 34 20.98 -33.79 -2.91
N THR A 35 22.25 -33.43 -2.67
CA THR A 35 22.85 -33.44 -1.32
C THR A 35 23.05 -32.04 -0.75
N GLY A 36 22.89 -31.90 0.56
CA GLY A 36 23.13 -30.66 1.28
C GLY A 36 24.62 -30.32 1.33
N LEU A 37 24.94 -29.05 1.57
CA LEU A 37 26.33 -28.62 1.75
C LEU A 37 26.84 -28.95 3.16
N GLY A 38 28.17 -29.02 3.33
CA GLY A 38 28.83 -29.30 4.60
C GLY A 38 29.32 -30.74 4.75
N ILE A 39 30.12 -30.99 5.79
CA ILE A 39 30.84 -32.27 6.01
C ILE A 39 29.89 -33.46 6.08
N SER A 40 28.74 -33.28 6.73
CA SER A 40 27.71 -34.30 6.90
C SER A 40 26.49 -34.05 6.01
N GLN A 41 26.64 -33.24 4.95
CA GLN A 41 25.54 -32.84 4.06
C GLN A 41 24.36 -32.17 4.78
N GLN A 42 24.63 -31.51 5.91
CA GLN A 42 23.62 -30.93 6.79
C GLN A 42 22.98 -29.63 6.29
N GLY A 43 23.51 -29.07 5.19
CA GLY A 43 23.02 -27.84 4.59
C GLY A 43 21.61 -27.98 4.01
N ILE A 44 20.90 -26.86 3.96
CA ILE A 44 19.54 -26.78 3.44
C ILE A 44 19.55 -27.08 1.93
N LEU A 45 18.68 -27.98 1.48
CA LEU A 45 18.57 -28.37 0.06
C LEU A 45 17.81 -27.34 -0.79
N VAL A 46 16.80 -26.72 -0.20
CA VAL A 46 15.90 -25.79 -0.89
C VAL A 46 16.17 -24.37 -0.41
N PRO A 47 16.17 -23.36 -1.30
CA PRO A 47 16.31 -21.97 -0.87
C PRO A 47 15.27 -21.58 0.19
N LEU A 48 15.69 -20.82 1.20
CA LEU A 48 14.76 -20.27 2.18
C LEU A 48 13.88 -19.21 1.54
N GLN A 49 12.57 -19.32 1.73
CA GLN A 49 11.62 -18.35 1.22
C GLN A 49 11.53 -17.14 2.17
N PRO A 50 11.94 -15.93 1.73
CA PRO A 50 11.77 -14.73 2.53
C PRO A 50 10.31 -14.27 2.50
N GLU A 51 9.78 -13.87 3.66
CA GLU A 51 8.52 -13.14 3.72
C GLU A 51 8.78 -11.65 3.47
N LEU A 52 8.24 -11.11 2.36
CA LEU A 52 8.39 -9.70 2.05
C LEU A 52 7.44 -8.85 2.90
N LYS A 53 8.01 -7.93 3.68
CA LYS A 53 7.25 -6.94 4.45
C LYS A 53 6.91 -5.73 3.57
N ASN A 54 5.72 -5.72 2.98
CA ASN A 54 5.25 -4.59 2.15
C ASN A 54 4.76 -3.37 2.94
N ASN A 55 4.79 -3.41 4.28
CA ASN A 55 4.26 -2.34 5.14
C ASN A 55 5.37 -1.54 5.84
N ARG A 56 5.05 -0.29 6.22
CA ARG A 56 5.95 0.59 6.99
C ARG A 56 5.71 0.55 8.50
N ARG A 57 4.85 -0.36 8.98
CA ARG A 57 4.55 -0.48 10.42
C ARG A 57 5.68 -1.20 11.16
N GLY A 58 5.77 -1.00 12.47
CA GLY A 58 6.69 -1.76 13.31
C GLY A 58 6.39 -3.26 13.29
N LEU A 59 7.41 -4.08 13.53
CA LEU A 59 7.25 -5.52 13.75
C LEU A 59 6.38 -5.75 15.00
N GLY A 60 5.54 -6.78 15.00
CA GLY A 60 4.60 -7.05 16.10
C GLY A 60 3.42 -6.07 16.19
N SER A 61 3.29 -5.10 15.27
CA SER A 61 2.09 -4.27 15.19
C SER A 61 0.88 -5.17 14.92
N ILE A 62 -0.02 -5.28 15.89
CA ILE A 62 -1.24 -6.08 15.74
C ILE A 62 -1.96 -5.58 14.50
N HIS A 63 -2.07 -6.47 13.51
CA HIS A 63 -2.98 -6.29 12.41
C HIS A 63 -4.38 -6.28 13.02
N THR A 64 -4.90 -5.10 13.35
CA THR A 64 -6.34 -4.93 13.31
C THR A 64 -6.71 -5.06 11.84
N THR A 65 -6.81 -6.31 11.38
CA THR A 65 -7.72 -6.67 10.31
C THR A 65 -9.09 -6.21 10.82
N LYS A 66 -9.37 -4.92 10.65
CA LYS A 66 -10.73 -4.50 10.34
C LYS A 66 -11.01 -5.28 9.07
N ARG A 67 -11.57 -6.49 9.25
CA ARG A 67 -12.12 -7.30 8.18
C ARG A 67 -12.86 -6.29 7.33
N LYS A 68 -12.36 -6.01 6.13
CA LYS A 68 -13.23 -5.43 5.13
C LYS A 68 -14.22 -6.55 4.91
N ALA A 69 -15.36 -6.44 5.59
CA ALA A 69 -16.49 -7.32 5.38
C ALA A 69 -16.57 -7.51 3.88
N ALA A 70 -16.37 -8.75 3.44
CA ALA A 70 -16.56 -9.13 2.06
C ALA A 70 -17.86 -8.46 1.64
N LYS A 71 -17.79 -7.59 0.63
CA LYS A 71 -18.99 -6.97 0.11
C LYS A 71 -19.68 -8.06 -0.68
N THR A 72 -20.45 -8.88 0.05
CA THR A 72 -21.52 -9.68 -0.53
C THR A 72 -22.38 -8.70 -1.32
N HIS A 73 -22.64 -9.04 -2.57
CA HIS A 73 -23.68 -8.39 -3.36
C HIS A 73 -25.02 -8.70 -2.70
N SER A 74 -25.34 -7.99 -1.62
CA SER A 74 -26.64 -7.96 -0.99
C SER A 74 -27.14 -6.53 -1.06
N VAL A 75 -28.28 -6.41 -1.73
CA VAL A 75 -29.11 -5.23 -1.91
C VAL A 75 -29.25 -4.45 -0.59
N ALA A 76 -29.18 -3.12 -0.72
CA ALA A 76 -29.57 -2.08 0.25
C ALA A 76 -28.84 -2.01 1.61
N THR A 77 -28.05 -0.93 1.79
CA THR A 77 -28.20 0.02 2.91
C THR A 77 -27.37 1.28 2.59
N ASP A 78 -28.07 2.39 2.38
CA ASP A 78 -27.64 3.66 1.78
C ASP A 78 -26.77 4.55 2.69
N SER A 79 -26.41 4.09 3.89
CA SER A 79 -25.90 4.96 4.97
C SER A 79 -24.42 5.39 4.84
N LYS A 80 -23.55 4.61 4.17
CA LYS A 80 -22.11 4.94 4.03
C LYS A 80 -21.79 5.90 2.88
N GLN A 81 -22.64 5.98 1.87
CA GLN A 81 -22.46 6.92 0.75
C GLN A 81 -22.93 8.32 1.15
N VAL A 82 -24.07 8.41 1.85
CA VAL A 82 -24.63 9.66 2.37
C VAL A 82 -23.62 10.36 3.30
N ALA A 83 -23.01 9.66 4.26
CA ALA A 83 -22.04 10.26 5.19
C ALA A 83 -20.75 10.80 4.53
N LYS A 84 -20.33 10.24 3.38
CA LYS A 84 -19.17 10.76 2.63
C LYS A 84 -19.56 11.94 1.75
N LYS A 85 -20.77 11.92 1.17
CA LYS A 85 -21.31 13.04 0.37
C LYS A 85 -21.59 14.26 1.26
N THR A 86 -22.20 14.08 2.44
CA THR A 86 -22.45 15.18 3.40
C THR A 86 -21.15 15.82 3.90
N LYS A 87 -20.12 15.02 4.22
CA LYS A 87 -18.79 15.55 4.61
C LYS A 87 -18.10 16.33 3.48
N LYS A 88 -18.21 15.89 2.24
CA LYS A 88 -17.69 16.62 1.07
C LYS A 88 -18.43 17.94 0.84
N LEU A 89 -19.76 17.94 0.95
CA LEU A 89 -20.59 19.13 0.83
C LEU A 89 -20.25 20.16 1.92
N SER A 90 -20.08 19.70 3.17
CA SER A 90 -19.66 20.54 4.30
C SER A 90 -18.28 21.17 4.09
N LYS A 91 -17.30 20.42 3.55
CA LYS A 91 -15.98 20.96 3.26
C LYS A 91 -15.99 22.00 2.14
N LYS A 92 -16.87 21.84 1.13
CA LYS A 92 -17.05 22.82 0.05
C LYS A 92 -17.71 24.11 0.57
N MET A 93 -18.74 23.97 1.41
CA MET A 93 -19.44 25.12 1.99
C MET A 93 -18.54 25.96 2.90
N ARG A 94 -17.73 25.32 3.76
CA ARG A 94 -16.77 26.03 4.62
C ARG A 94 -15.77 26.86 3.82
N LYS A 95 -15.22 26.32 2.73
CA LYS A 95 -14.31 27.05 1.84
C LYS A 95 -14.96 28.25 1.17
N MET A 96 -16.25 28.16 0.85
CA MET A 96 -17.01 29.25 0.21
C MET A 96 -17.24 30.39 1.21
N ILE A 97 -17.69 30.07 2.42
CA ILE A 97 -17.90 31.05 3.49
C ILE A 97 -16.60 31.77 3.85
N GLU A 98 -15.48 31.04 3.91
CA GLU A 98 -14.16 31.62 4.20
C GLU A 98 -13.71 32.60 3.10
N HIS A 99 -13.91 32.23 1.83
CA HIS A 99 -13.59 33.10 0.70
C HIS A 99 -14.46 34.37 0.69
N GLU A 100 -15.76 34.22 0.95
CA GLU A 100 -16.69 35.34 1.05
C GLU A 100 -16.36 36.27 2.22
N LYS A 101 -16.02 35.72 3.40
CA LYS A 101 -15.56 36.51 4.55
C LYS A 101 -14.29 37.28 4.23
N HIS A 102 -13.34 36.66 3.53
CA HIS A 102 -12.10 37.33 3.11
C HIS A 102 -12.37 38.48 2.12
N LEU A 103 -13.35 38.32 1.23
CA LEU A 103 -13.80 39.40 0.35
C LEU A 103 -14.49 40.51 1.16
N GLN A 104 -15.35 40.16 2.12
CA GLN A 104 -15.99 41.14 2.99
C GLN A 104 -14.99 41.90 3.87
N GLU A 105 -13.96 41.24 4.39
CA GLU A 105 -12.90 41.91 5.15
C GLU A 105 -12.12 42.88 4.26
N LYS A 106 -11.80 42.49 3.02
CA LYS A 106 -11.16 43.41 2.05
C LYS A 106 -12.05 44.59 1.67
N GLU A 107 -13.34 44.35 1.46
CA GLU A 107 -14.30 45.41 1.18
C GLU A 107 -14.51 46.31 2.38
N PHE A 108 -14.54 45.74 3.59
CA PHE A 108 -14.62 46.46 4.85
C PHE A 108 -13.38 47.32 5.06
N GLU A 109 -12.17 46.77 4.93
CA GLU A 109 -10.93 47.54 5.02
C GLU A 109 -10.92 48.67 4.00
N ARG A 110 -11.25 48.38 2.73
CA ARG A 110 -11.29 49.38 1.66
C ARG A 110 -12.36 50.47 1.91
N ALA A 111 -13.51 50.12 2.48
CA ALA A 111 -14.55 51.07 2.87
C ALA A 111 -14.15 51.87 4.13
N PHE A 112 -13.60 51.21 5.13
CA PHE A 112 -13.11 51.79 6.37
C PHE A 112 -11.99 52.80 6.12
N PHE A 113 -11.01 52.46 5.28
CA PHE A 113 -9.95 53.40 4.88
C PHE A 113 -10.50 54.60 4.10
N ARG A 114 -11.47 54.39 3.19
CA ARG A 114 -12.12 55.48 2.46
C ARG A 114 -12.85 56.45 3.39
N GLU A 115 -13.46 55.93 4.46
CA GLU A 115 -14.30 56.71 5.37
C GLU A 115 -13.51 57.38 6.50
N PHE A 116 -12.43 56.75 6.96
CA PHE A 116 -11.67 57.22 8.12
C PHE A 116 -10.34 57.90 7.75
N TRP A 117 -9.74 57.61 6.59
CA TRP A 117 -8.45 58.15 6.14
C TRP A 117 -8.47 58.58 4.65
N PRO A 118 -9.11 59.72 4.30
CA PRO A 118 -9.33 60.14 2.91
C PRO A 118 -8.06 60.46 2.11
N ASP A 119 -6.95 60.82 2.77
CA ASP A 119 -5.78 61.47 2.15
C ASP A 119 -4.64 60.50 1.74
N ASN A 120 -4.90 59.19 1.59
CA ASN A 120 -3.85 58.22 1.22
C ASN A 120 -4.22 57.33 0.01
N VAL A 121 -4.97 57.89 -0.95
CA VAL A 121 -5.06 57.45 -2.35
C VAL A 121 -4.45 58.51 -3.24
#